data_AF-A0A2S9FRQ5-F1
#
_entry.id   AF-A0A2S9FRQ5-F1
#
_cell.length_a   1.000
_cell.length_b   1.000
_cell.length_c   1.000
_cell.angle_alpha   90.00
_cell.angle_beta   90.00
_cell.angle_gamma   90.00
#
_symmetry.space_group_name_H-M   'P 1'
#
loop_
_entity.id
_entity.type
_entity.pdbx_description
1 polymer ?
#
loop_
_entity_poly.entity_id
_entity_poly.type
_entity_poly.pdbx_seq_one_letter_code
_entity_poly.pdbx_strand_id
1 'polypeptide(L)' 'VSGTAITGLFAAGNAMAGATGKAYGGAGGTLGPAMVFGYRAGYTAATGKSVS' A
#
# COMPACT_ATOMS: atom_id res chain seq x y z
N VAL A 1 -3.91 9.75 -16.80
CA VAL A 1 -2.76 8.99 -16.25
C VAL A 1 -2.78 7.59 -16.86
N SER A 2 -1.65 7.03 -17.29
CA SER A 2 -1.58 5.73 -17.99
C SER A 2 -1.66 4.50 -17.07
N GLY A 3 -1.60 4.68 -15.74
CA GLY A 3 -1.62 3.59 -14.78
C GLY A 3 -0.29 2.82 -14.67
N THR A 4 0.73 3.23 -15.43
CA THR A 4 2.06 2.63 -15.38
C THR A 4 2.73 2.92 -14.03
N ALA A 5 3.22 1.87 -13.37
CA ALA A 5 3.99 2.01 -12.14
C ALA A 5 5.33 2.71 -12.40
N ILE A 6 5.77 3.54 -11.45
CA ILE A 6 7.11 4.12 -11.44
C ILE A 6 8.03 3.13 -10.71
N THR A 7 9.01 2.58 -11.42
CA THR A 7 9.94 1.59 -10.86
C THR A 7 10.67 2.14 -9.64
N GLY A 8 10.60 1.39 -8.53
CA GLY A 8 11.25 1.74 -7.25
C GLY A 8 10.49 2.72 -6.37
N LEU A 9 9.36 3.28 -6.83
CA LEU A 9 8.52 4.17 -6.02
C LEU A 9 7.33 3.40 -5.42
N PHE A 10 7.20 3.47 -4.10
CA PHE A 10 6.12 2.84 -3.35
C PHE A 10 5.41 3.87 -2.47
N ALA A 11 4.13 3.64 -2.21
CA ALA A 11 3.35 4.41 -1.25
C ALA A 11 2.58 3.45 -0.33
N ALA A 12 2.48 3.81 0.95
CA ALA A 12 1.73 3.07 1.95
C ALA A 12 1.08 4.04 2.95
N GLY A 13 0.06 3.58 3.67
CA GLY A 13 -0.65 4.39 4.65
C GLY A 13 -1.41 5.56 4.02
N ASN A 14 -1.43 6.71 4.69
CA ASN A 14 -2.24 7.86 4.24
C ASN A 14 -1.70 8.54 2.97
N ALA A 15 -0.49 8.16 2.51
CA ALA A 15 0.07 8.67 1.26
C ALA A 15 -0.46 7.94 0.00
N MET A 16 -1.04 6.74 0.15
CA MET A 16 -1.68 6.01 -0.94
C MET A 16 -3.19 6.28 -0.99
N ALA A 17 -3.81 6.01 -2.14
CA ALA A 17 -5.26 6.00 -2.23
C ALA A 17 -5.85 4.93 -1.28
N GLY A 18 -6.93 5.27 -0.58
CA GLY A 18 -7.58 4.37 0.37
C GLY A 18 -8.14 3.13 -0.32
N ALA A 19 -7.81 1.94 0.21
CA ALA A 19 -8.26 0.65 -0.34
C ALA A 19 -9.80 0.49 -0.32
N THR A 20 -10.49 1.20 0.58
CA THR A 20 -11.95 1.20 0.73
C THR A 20 -12.64 2.35 -0.01
N GLY A 21 -11.89 3.16 -0.77
CA GLY A 21 -12.42 4.35 -1.44
C GLY A 21 -13.06 5.33 -0.46
N LYS A 22 -14.37 5.57 -0.62
CA LYS A 22 -15.14 6.52 0.22
C LYS A 22 -15.72 5.89 1.50
N ALA A 23 -15.52 4.59 1.73
CA ALA A 23 -16.05 3.89 2.90
C ALA A 23 -14.99 3.75 4.01
N TYR A 24 -15.45 3.63 5.26
CA TYR A 24 -14.63 3.26 6.40
C TYR A 24 -14.97 1.82 6.82
N GLY A 25 -13.99 0.91 6.73
CA GLY A 25 -14.19 -0.53 6.97
C GLY A 25 -14.39 -0.93 8.44
N GLY A 26 -14.68 0.03 9.33
CA GLY A 26 -14.75 -0.17 10.77
C GLY A 26 -13.42 0.11 11.48
N ALA A 27 -13.38 -0.14 12.79
CA ALA A 27 -12.22 0.14 13.61
C ALA A 27 -10.96 -0.52 13.03
N GLY A 28 -9.90 0.28 12.84
CA GLY A 28 -8.66 -0.18 12.20
C GLY A 28 -8.68 -0.15 10.67
N GLY A 29 -9.75 0.30 10.03
CA GLY A 29 -9.90 0.33 8.56
C GLY A 29 -8.82 1.13 7.81
N THR A 30 -8.12 2.05 8.49
CA THR A 30 -6.95 2.76 7.93
C THR A 30 -5.64 2.05 8.27
N LEU A 31 -5.46 1.67 9.54
CA LEU A 31 -4.20 1.09 10.03
C LEU A 31 -3.95 -0.31 9.47
N GLY A 32 -4.98 -1.15 9.35
CA GLY A 32 -4.86 -2.49 8.78
C GLY A 32 -4.26 -2.46 7.37
N PRO A 33 -4.88 -1.74 6.41
CA PRO A 33 -4.30 -1.56 5.08
C PRO A 33 -2.92 -0.91 5.11
N ALA A 34 -2.70 0.11 5.96
CA ALA A 34 -1.40 0.76 6.08
C ALA A 34 -0.29 -0.22 6.45
N MET A 35 -0.52 -1.10 7.43
CA MET A 35 0.44 -2.11 7.88
C MET A 35 0.68 -3.18 6.82
N VAL A 36 -0.39 -3.69 6.20
CA VAL A 36 -0.29 -4.72 5.15
C VAL A 36 0.49 -4.19 3.96
N PHE A 37 0.08 -3.06 3.38
CA PHE A 37 0.77 -2.50 2.22
C PHE A 37 2.17 -1.97 2.58
N GLY A 38 2.36 -1.45 3.80
CA GLY A 38 3.68 -1.06 4.30
C GLY A 38 4.66 -2.22 4.35
N TYR A 39 4.26 -3.37 4.87
CA TYR A 39 5.09 -4.57 4.89
C TYR A 39 5.42 -5.06 3.48
N ARG A 40 4.43 -5.14 2.58
CA ARG A 40 4.64 -5.58 1.19
C ARG A 40 5.56 -4.63 0.42
N ALA A 41 5.36 -3.32 0.57
CA ALA A 41 6.19 -2.29 -0.05
C ALA A 41 7.62 -2.35 0.47
N GLY A 42 7.82 -2.42 1.78
CA GLY A 42 9.13 -2.55 2.40
C GLY A 42 9.87 -3.83 1.98
N TYR A 43 9.17 -4.97 1.95
CA TYR A 43 9.73 -6.24 1.50
C TYR A 43 10.15 -6.18 0.02
N THR A 44 9.33 -5.56 -0.83
CA THR A 44 9.68 -5.36 -2.25
C THR A 44 10.85 -4.40 -2.43
N ALA A 45 10.86 -3.29 -1.69
CA ALA A 45 11.96 -2.32 -1.72
C ALA A 45 13.29 -2.95 -1.25
N ALA A 46 13.24 -3.86 -0.29
CA ALA A 46 14.44 -4.53 0.25
C ALA A 46 14.93 -5.70 -0.61
N THR A 47 14.02 -6.46 -1.24
CA THR A 47 14.36 -7.75 -1.86
C THR A 47 14.14 -7.81 -3.37
N GLY A 48 13.46 -6.82 -3.94
CA GLY A 48 13.01 -6.83 -5.34
C GLY A 48 11.84 -7.79 -5.61
N LYS A 49 11.23 -8.40 -4.57
CA LYS A 49 10.10 -9.34 -4.70
C LYS A 49 8.95 -8.91 -3.81
N SER A 50 7.70 -9.07 -4.27
CA SER A 50 6.55 -8.99 -3.35
C SER A 50 6.58 -10.18 -2.39
N VAL A 51 6.10 -10.00 -1.17
CA VAL A 51 5.78 -11.14 -0.29
C VAL A 51 4.66 -11.97 -0.94
N SER A 52 4.79 -13.29 -0.84
CA SER A 52 3.86 -14.32 -1.30
C SER A 52 2.74 -14.57 -0.30
#